data_AF-A0A2V7RIF9-F1
#
_entry.id   AF-A0A2V7RIF9-F1
#
_cell.length_a   1.000
_cell.length_b   1.000
_cell.length_c   1.000
_cell.angle_alpha   90.00
_cell.angle_beta   90.00
_cell.angle_gamma   90.00
#
_symmetry.space_group_name_H-M   'P 1'
#
loop_
_entity.id
_entity.type
_entity.pdbx_description
1 polymer ?
#
loop_
_entity_poly.entity_id
_entity_poly.type
_entity_poly.pdbx_seq_one_letter_code
_entity_poly.pdbx_strand_id
1 'polypeptide(L)' 'AVASRSNKPIGDRMILNAAFLVDRAQEQAFDERVKETSRKYEELLTFKYSGPWPPYNFVNIKLKLEKAD' A
#
# COMPACT_ATOMS: atom_id res chain seq x y z
N ALA A 1 -1.83 -7.28 -8.31
CA ALA A 1 -0.90 -6.19 -7.97
C ALA A 1 0.36 -6.35 -8.79
N VAL A 2 0.93 -5.25 -9.31
CA VAL A 2 2.19 -5.27 -10.06
C VAL A 2 3.41 -5.24 -9.12
N ALA A 3 3.26 -4.67 -7.92
CA ALA A 3 4.24 -4.83 -6.84
C ALA A 3 3.54 -4.73 -5.48
N SER A 4 4.16 -5.31 -4.45
CA SER A 4 3.71 -5.16 -3.05
C SER A 4 4.90 -4.88 -2.13
N ARG A 5 4.63 -4.19 -1.03
CA ARG A 5 5.57 -3.93 0.06
C ARG A 5 4.88 -4.15 1.38
N SER A 6 5.47 -4.99 2.23
CA SER A 6 5.07 -5.14 3.62
C SER A 6 5.97 -4.25 4.47
N ASN A 7 5.38 -3.23 5.07
CA ASN A 7 6.05 -2.33 5.99
C ASN A 7 5.94 -2.87 7.42
N LYS A 8 6.79 -2.37 8.31
CA LYS A 8 6.69 -2.70 9.73
C LYS A 8 5.31 -2.26 10.25
N PRO A 9 4.56 -3.12 10.94
CA PRO A 9 3.35 -2.70 11.63
C PRO A 9 3.65 -1.62 12.66
N ILE A 10 2.73 -0.68 12.82
CA ILE A 10 2.88 0.47 13.70
C ILE A 10 1.96 0.27 14.92
N GLY A 11 2.58 0.14 16.09
CA GLY A 11 1.90 -0.15 17.35
C GLY A 11 1.41 -1.60 17.47
N ASP A 12 0.90 -1.95 18.65
CA ASP A 12 0.62 -3.35 19.01
C ASP A 12 -0.69 -3.89 18.42
N ARG A 13 -1.58 -3.01 17.94
CA ARG A 13 -2.88 -3.38 17.38
C ARG A 13 -2.86 -3.60 15.86
N MET A 14 -1.75 -3.27 15.20
CA MET A 14 -1.63 -3.41 13.75
C MET A 14 -0.99 -4.75 13.43
N ILE A 15 -1.72 -5.60 12.72
CA ILE A 15 -1.21 -6.91 12.28
C ILE A 15 -0.65 -6.88 10.85
N LEU A 16 -1.02 -5.88 10.05
CA LEU A 16 -0.57 -5.70 8.67
C LEU A 16 -0.44 -4.21 8.33
N ASN A 17 0.69 -3.86 7.74
CA ASN A 17 0.94 -2.58 7.09
C ASN A 17 1.51 -2.87 5.71
N ALA A 18 0.73 -2.70 4.65
CA ALA A 18 1.19 -3.04 3.31
C ALA A 18 0.78 -1.98 2.30
N ALA A 19 1.65 -1.75 1.32
CA ALA A 19 1.38 -0.93 0.15
C ALA A 19 1.37 -1.81 -1.09
N PHE A 20 0.46 -1.52 -2.01
CA PHE A 20 0.31 -2.23 -3.27
C PHE A 20 0.41 -1.25 -4.42
N LEU A 21 1.27 -1.56 -5.38
CA LEU A 21 1.29 -0.91 -6.69
C LEU A 21 0.38 -1.74 -7.58
N VAL A 22 -0.66 -1.12 -8.12
CA VAL A 22 -1.68 -1.77 -8.93
C VAL A 22 -1.65 -1.15 -10.32
N ASP A 23 -1.84 -1.97 -11.34
CA ASP A 23 -2.08 -1.46 -12.69
C ASP A 23 -3.38 -0.64 -12.67
N ARG A 24 -3.36 0.55 -13.27
CA ARG A 24 -4.51 1.45 -13.31
C ARG A 24 -5.74 0.80 -13.93
N ALA A 25 -5.56 -0.08 -14.92
CA ALA A 25 -6.68 -0.81 -15.51
C ALA A 25 -7.33 -1.83 -14.55
N GLN A 26 -6.63 -2.22 -13.48
CA GLN A 26 -7.05 -3.23 -12.50
C GLN A 26 -7.41 -2.60 -11.14
N GLU A 27 -7.42 -1.27 -11.02
CA GLU A 27 -7.69 -0.54 -9.78
C GLU A 27 -9.05 -0.94 -9.19
N GLN A 28 -10.12 -0.89 -9.99
CA GLN A 28 -11.47 -1.21 -9.53
C GLN A 28 -11.61 -2.66 -9.07
N ALA A 29 -11.05 -3.61 -9.84
CA ALA A 29 -11.09 -5.03 -9.47
C ALA A 29 -10.33 -5.29 -8.16
N PHE A 30 -9.23 -4.57 -7.94
CA PHE A 30 -8.48 -4.66 -6.69
C PHE A 30 -9.29 -4.08 -5.52
N ASP A 31 -9.90 -2.91 -5.69
CA ASP A 31 -10.77 -2.28 -4.70
C ASP A 31 -11.92 -3.19 -4.26
N GLU A 32 -12.59 -3.83 -5.22
CA GLU A 32 -13.68 -4.77 -4.95
C GLU A 32 -13.21 -5.97 -4.13
N ARG A 33 -12.04 -6.53 -4.46
CA ARG A 33 -11.46 -7.66 -3.73
C ARG A 33 -11.06 -7.29 -2.31
N VAL A 34 -10.52 -6.08 -2.10
CA VAL A 34 -10.20 -5.57 -0.76
C VAL A 34 -11.47 -5.36 0.05
N LYS A 35 -12.53 -4.80 -0.54
CA LYS A 35 -13.83 -4.62 0.13
C LYS A 35 -14.47 -5.95 0.52
N GLU A 36 -14.46 -6.94 -0.37
CA GLU A 36 -14.96 -8.29 -0.08
C GLU A 36 -14.20 -8.93 1.10
N THR A 37 -12.88 -8.82 1.09
CA THR A 37 -12.03 -9.32 2.18
C THR A 37 -12.32 -8.58 3.49
N SER A 38 -12.47 -7.25 3.44
CA SER A 38 -12.80 -6.45 4.62
C SER A 38 -14.12 -6.87 5.23
N ARG A 39 -15.16 -7.10 4.41
CA ARG A 39 -16.47 -7.56 4.88
C ARG A 39 -16.39 -8.94 5.53
N LYS A 40 -15.61 -9.85 4.94
CA LYS A 40 -15.43 -11.21 5.48
C LYS A 40 -14.89 -11.24 6.91
N TYR A 41 -14.11 -10.23 7.29
CA TYR A 41 -13.42 -10.18 8.59
C TYR A 41 -13.84 -8.96 9.44
N GLU A 42 -14.96 -8.31 9.13
CA GLU A 42 -15.35 -7.03 9.74
C GLU A 42 -15.56 -7.11 11.26
N GLU A 43 -15.96 -8.28 11.77
CA GLU A 43 -16.15 -8.50 13.22
C GLU A 43 -14.83 -8.70 13.98
N LEU A 44 -13.74 -9.04 13.29
CA LEU A 44 -12.46 -9.39 13.89
C LEU A 44 -11.37 -8.35 13.65
N LEU A 45 -11.42 -7.65 12.50
CA LEU A 45 -10.35 -6.81 12.01
C LEU A 45 -10.88 -5.48 11.50
N THR A 46 -10.23 -4.39 11.90
CA THR A 46 -10.45 -3.08 11.29
C THR A 46 -9.51 -2.91 10.09
N PHE A 47 -10.09 -2.82 8.88
CA PHE A 47 -9.34 -2.50 7.67
C PHE A 47 -9.27 -0.99 7.48
N LYS A 48 -8.06 -0.47 7.27
CA LYS A 48 -7.84 0.89 6.78
C LYS A 48 -7.31 0.82 5.36
N TYR A 49 -8.16 1.14 4.39
CA TYR A 49 -7.81 1.19 2.98
C TYR A 49 -7.86 2.64 2.49
N SER A 50 -6.75 3.14 1.94
CA SER A 50 -6.65 4.51 1.44
C SER A 50 -5.76 4.61 0.21
N GLY A 51 -6.07 5.56 -0.67
CA GLY A 51 -5.37 5.81 -1.92
C GLY A 51 -6.32 6.40 -2.98
N PRO A 52 -5.85 6.59 -4.22
CA PRO A 52 -4.49 6.35 -4.68
C PRO A 52 -3.50 7.40 -4.16
N TRP A 53 -2.34 6.95 -3.65
CA TRP A 53 -1.26 7.83 -3.17
C TRP A 53 -0.10 7.86 -4.17
N PRO A 54 0.74 8.91 -4.16
CA PRO A 54 2.02 8.86 -4.87
C PRO A 54 2.83 7.61 -4.45
N PRO A 55 3.64 7.02 -5.35
CA PRO A 55 4.25 5.70 -5.15
C PRO A 55 5.47 5.73 -4.20
N TYR A 56 5.37 6.40 -3.05
CA TYR A 56 6.45 6.57 -2.07
C TYR A 56 7.09 5.24 -1.61
N ASN A 57 6.30 4.16 -1.55
CA ASN A 57 6.79 2.82 -1.18
C ASN A 57 7.55 2.09 -2.32
N PHE A 58 7.49 2.61 -3.54
CA PHE A 58 8.00 1.94 -4.74
C PHE A 58 9.06 2.77 -5.48
N VAL A 59 9.29 4.02 -5.09
CA VAL A 59 10.33 4.89 -5.67
C VAL A 59 11.43 5.17 -4.65
N ASN A 60 12.67 4.87 -5.02
CA ASN A 60 13.86 5.31 -4.30
C ASN A 60 14.56 6.36 -5.15
N ILE A 61 14.33 7.63 -4.85
CA ILE A 61 15.04 8.73 -5.53
C ILE A 61 16.41 8.88 -4.88
N LYS A 62 17.46 8.44 -5.57
CA LYS A 62 18.85 8.72 -5.18
C LYS A 62 19.27 10.05 -5.80
N LEU A 63 19.25 11.12 -5.02
CA LEU A 63 19.84 12.39 -5.43
C LEU A 63 21.37 12.24 -5.41
N LYS A 64 22.01 12.23 -6.58
CA LYS A 64 23.45 12.46 -6.68
C LYS A 64 23.67 13.97 -6.60
N LEU A 65 24.29 14.42 -5.51
CA LEU A 65 24.85 15.76 -5.44
C LEU A 65 26.13 15.76 -6.27
N GLU A 66 26.08 16.29 -7.49
CA GLU A 66 27.30 16.72 -8.16
C GLU A 66 27.75 18.02 -7.48
N LYS A 67 29.00 18.04 -7.00
CA LYS A 67 29.61 19.26 -6.49
C LYS A 67 29.67 20.26 -7.65
N ALA A 68 29.13 21.46 -7.44
CA ALA A 68 29.42 22.59 -8.31
C ALA A 68 30.88 23.00 -8.05
N ASP A 69 31.70 22.96 -9.11
CA ASP A 69 33.05 23.52 -9.12
C ASP A 69 33.01 25.06 -9.14
#